data_AF-A0A1H6ARU7-F1
#
_entry.id   AF-A0A1H6ARU7-F1
#
_cell.length_a   1.000
_cell.length_b   1.000
_cell.length_c   1.000
_cell.angle_alpha   90.00
_cell.angle_beta   90.00
_cell.angle_gamma   90.00
#
_symmetry.space_group_name_H-M   'P 1'
#
loop_
_entity.id
_entity.type
_entity.pdbx_description
1 polymer ?
#
loop_
_entity_poly.entity_id
_entity_poly.type
_entity_poly.pdbx_seq_one_letter_code
_entity_poly.pdbx_strand_id
1 'polypeptide(L)'
;IELLQNWKHFINTITSDNGKEFAQHQEISLALEIDFFFANPYSPWERGANENLNGLIRQYIPKSSSFDEITPDKIIEIQEKLNNRPRKRFNFETPNYMFNQKVAFIT
;
A
#
# COMPACT_ATOMS: atom_id res chain seq x y z
N ILE A 1 5.26 5.30 11.70
CA ILE A 1 6.65 5.36 11.20
C ILE A 1 7.36 4.03 11.40
N GLU A 2 7.34 3.45 12.62
CA GLU A 2 8.03 2.19 12.95
C GLU A 2 7.78 1.04 11.96
N LEU A 3 6.52 0.80 11.57
CA LEU A 3 6.17 -0.24 10.59
C LEU A 3 6.84 -0.06 9.22
N LEU A 4 7.18 1.17 8.84
CA LEU A 4 7.80 1.49 7.55
C LEU A 4 9.33 1.46 7.58
N GLN A 5 9.95 1.41 8.76
CA GLN A 5 11.41 1.46 8.89
C GLN A 5 12.09 0.28 8.17
N ASN A 6 11.52 -0.92 8.28
CA ASN A 6 12.01 -2.12 7.59
C ASN A 6 11.86 -2.02 6.06
N TRP A 7 11.03 -1.11 5.58
CA TRP A 7 10.74 -0.93 4.16
C TRP A 7 11.42 0.31 3.57
N LYS A 8 12.12 1.11 4.37
CA LYS A 8 12.73 2.40 3.96
C LYS A 8 13.51 2.27 2.64
N HIS A 9 14.34 1.23 2.49
CA HIS A 9 15.17 1.01 1.30
C HIS A 9 14.40 0.69 0.02
N PHE A 10 13.12 0.33 0.12
CA PHE A 10 12.25 0.00 -1.01
C PHE A 10 11.28 1.14 -1.37
N ILE A 11 11.10 2.10 -0.47
CA ILE A 11 10.17 3.21 -0.63
C ILE A 11 10.95 4.42 -1.11
N ASN A 12 10.68 4.88 -2.34
CA ASN A 12 11.32 6.09 -2.87
C ASN A 12 10.51 7.35 -2.56
N THR A 13 9.19 7.25 -2.64
CA THR A 13 8.26 8.36 -2.40
C THR A 13 6.95 7.82 -1.82
N ILE A 14 6.20 8.69 -1.13
CA ILE A 14 4.83 8.41 -0.70
C ILE A 14 3.89 9.43 -1.33
N THR A 15 2.69 9.00 -1.73
CA THR A 15 1.62 9.89 -2.17
C THR A 15 0.34 9.56 -1.42
N SER A 16 -0.27 10.55 -0.77
CA SER A 16 -1.56 10.41 -0.06
C SER A 16 -2.61 11.37 -0.59
N ASP A 17 -3.85 11.26 -0.09
CA ASP A 17 -4.82 12.34 -0.23
C ASP A 17 -4.62 13.40 0.87
N ASN A 18 -5.45 14.44 0.81
CA ASN A 18 -5.44 15.55 1.76
C ASN A 18 -6.19 15.22 3.06
N GLY A 19 -6.27 13.95 3.44
CA GLY A 19 -6.81 13.50 4.71
C GLY A 19 -6.04 14.07 5.91
N LYS A 20 -6.75 14.37 7.00
CA LYS A 20 -6.14 14.95 8.22
C LYS A 20 -5.20 13.97 8.93
N GLU A 21 -5.42 12.68 8.73
CA GLU A 21 -4.54 11.61 9.18
C GLU A 21 -3.11 11.72 8.61
N PHE A 22 -2.92 12.45 7.50
CA PHE A 22 -1.62 12.72 6.89
C PHE A 22 -1.04 14.10 7.25
N ALA A 23 -1.59 14.79 8.25
CA ALA A 23 -1.08 16.10 8.67
C ALA A 23 0.41 16.06 9.07
N GLN A 24 0.88 14.95 9.62
CA GLN A 24 2.27 14.74 10.04
C GLN A 24 3.19 14.22 8.90
N HIS A 25 2.82 14.40 7.63
CA HIS A 25 3.63 13.97 6.48
C HIS A 25 5.09 14.45 6.50
N GLN A 26 5.36 15.63 7.05
CA GLN A 26 6.72 16.18 7.18
C GLN A 26 7.58 15.32 8.12
N GLU A 27 7.03 14.85 9.24
CA GLU A 27 7.73 13.96 10.16
C GLU A 27 8.01 12.60 9.52
N ILE A 28 7.06 12.09 8.73
CA ILE A 28 7.21 10.83 7.99
C ILE A 28 8.32 10.96 6.94
N SER A 29 8.31 12.04 6.16
CA SER A 29 9.30 12.34 5.14
C SER A 29 10.71 12.45 5.74
N LEU A 30 10.86 13.14 6.89
CA LEU A 30 12.14 13.27 7.57
C LEU A 30 12.63 11.92 8.13
N ALA A 31 11.75 11.15 8.78
CA ALA A 31 12.13 9.89 9.42
C ALA A 31 12.47 8.77 8.42
N LEU A 32 11.89 8.83 7.21
CA LEU A 32 12.15 7.86 6.14
C LEU A 32 13.14 8.38 5.10
N GLU A 33 13.52 9.66 5.13
CA GLU A 33 14.37 10.32 4.12
C GLU A 33 13.83 10.15 2.69
N ILE A 34 12.52 10.36 2.52
CA ILE A 34 11.81 10.24 1.23
C ILE A 34 10.93 11.44 0.96
N ASP A 35 10.62 11.68 -0.31
CA ASP A 35 9.65 12.71 -0.69
C ASP A 35 8.21 12.25 -0.42
N PHE A 36 7.39 13.19 0.08
CA PHE A 36 5.98 12.97 0.33
C PHE A 36 5.14 13.95 -0.49
N PHE A 37 4.20 13.41 -1.27
CA PHE A 37 3.33 14.17 -2.17
C PHE A 37 1.86 14.03 -1.78
N PHE A 38 1.04 14.99 -2.22
CA PHE A 38 -0.41 14.95 -2.12
C PHE A 38 -1.04 14.89 -3.50
N ALA A 39 -2.08 14.07 -3.63
CA ALA A 39 -2.93 14.09 -4.82
C ALA A 39 -3.64 15.45 -4.95
N ASN A 40 -3.81 15.88 -6.20
CA ASN A 40 -4.49 17.13 -6.52
C ASN A 40 -5.93 17.12 -5.99
N PRO A 41 -6.45 18.27 -5.52
CA PRO A 41 -7.85 18.40 -5.15
C PRO A 41 -8.78 17.94 -6.28
N TYR A 42 -9.85 17.24 -5.91
CA TYR A 42 -10.85 16.71 -6.85
C TYR A 42 -10.30 15.78 -7.94
N SER A 43 -9.12 15.17 -7.74
CA SER A 43 -8.46 14.29 -8.70
C SER A 43 -8.36 12.83 -8.22
N PRO A 44 -9.50 12.14 -7.97
CA PRO A 44 -9.49 10.78 -7.41
C PRO A 44 -8.79 9.74 -8.30
N TRP A 45 -8.67 10.00 -9.61
CA TRP A 45 -8.00 9.10 -10.55
C TRP A 45 -6.50 8.95 -10.28
N GLU A 46 -5.85 9.93 -9.64
CA GLU A 46 -4.43 9.85 -9.25
C GLU A 46 -4.19 8.77 -8.20
N ARG A 47 -5.25 8.29 -7.53
CA ARG A 47 -5.20 7.22 -6.54
C ARG A 47 -5.97 5.96 -6.96
N GLY A 48 -6.16 5.74 -8.26
CA GLY A 48 -6.93 4.60 -8.77
C GLY A 48 -6.43 3.23 -8.26
N ALA A 49 -5.13 3.09 -8.01
CA ALA A 49 -4.55 1.88 -7.43
C ALA A 49 -5.01 1.64 -5.97
N ASN A 50 -5.09 2.71 -5.15
CA ASN A 50 -5.51 2.61 -3.76
C ASN A 50 -6.99 2.22 -3.68
N GLU A 51 -7.84 2.81 -4.52
CA GLU A 51 -9.27 2.46 -4.57
C GLU A 51 -9.48 1.01 -5.04
N ASN A 52 -8.68 0.55 -6.00
CA ASN A 52 -8.72 -0.86 -6.42
C ASN A 52 -8.32 -1.80 -5.28
N LEU A 53 -7.25 -1.49 -4.54
CA LEU A 53 -6.80 -2.29 -3.40
C LEU A 53 -7.82 -2.30 -2.26
N ASN A 54 -8.40 -1.14 -1.93
CA ASN A 54 -9.48 -1.02 -0.95
C ASN A 54 -10.69 -1.90 -1.31
N GLY A 55 -11.08 -1.93 -2.58
CA GLY A 55 -12.14 -2.82 -3.07
C GLY A 55 -11.84 -4.31 -2.87
N LEU A 56 -10.56 -4.70 -2.97
CA LEU A 56 -10.13 -6.08 -2.75
C LEU A 56 -10.12 -6.44 -1.26
N ILE A 57 -9.67 -5.54 -0.39
CA ILE A 57 -9.71 -5.71 1.07
C ILE A 57 -11.17 -5.90 1.52
N ARG A 58 -12.11 -5.16 0.93
CA ARG A 58 -13.54 -5.25 1.24
C ARG A 58 -14.19 -6.59 0.92
N GLN A 59 -13.54 -7.46 0.14
CA GLN A 59 -13.99 -8.85 -0.06
C GLN A 59 -13.79 -9.71 1.20
N TYR A 60 -12.90 -9.29 2.09
CA TYR A 60 -12.57 -9.98 3.34
C TYR A 60 -13.05 -9.24 4.58
N ILE A 61 -13.09 -7.90 4.52
CA ILE A 61 -13.55 -7.02 5.60
C ILE A 61 -14.71 -6.18 5.06
N PRO A 62 -15.95 -6.68 5.13
CA PRO A 62 -17.12 -5.94 4.68
C PRO A 62 -17.25 -4.56 5.33
N LYS A 63 -17.97 -3.66 4.65
CA LYS A 63 -18.26 -2.35 5.23
C LYS A 63 -19.07 -2.53 6.52
N SER A 64 -18.76 -1.72 7.53
CA SER A 64 -19.40 -1.77 8.86
C SER A 64 -19.05 -2.99 9.71
N SER A 65 -18.04 -3.79 9.34
CA SER A 65 -17.43 -4.73 10.27
C SER A 65 -16.84 -3.99 11.48
N SER A 66 -17.00 -4.55 12.68
CA SER A 66 -16.32 -4.03 13.87
C SER A 66 -14.83 -4.30 13.76
N PHE A 67 -14.00 -3.29 14.00
CA PHE A 67 -12.55 -3.47 14.04
C PHE A 67 -12.10 -4.27 15.28
N ASP A 68 -12.92 -4.33 16.33
CA ASP A 68 -12.64 -5.11 17.54
C ASP A 68 -12.62 -6.62 17.27
N GLU A 69 -13.33 -7.06 16.22
CA GLU A 69 -13.41 -8.46 15.81
C GLU A 69 -12.26 -8.86 14.86
N ILE A 70 -11.45 -7.89 14.41
CA ILE A 70 -10.40 -8.12 13.42
C ILE A 70 -9.07 -8.33 14.15
N THR A 71 -8.63 -9.58 14.20
CA THR A 71 -7.36 -9.93 14.82
C THR A 71 -6.18 -9.58 13.91
N PRO A 72 -4.98 -9.31 14.48
CA PRO A 72 -3.75 -9.15 13.69
C PRO A 72 -3.48 -10.35 12.75
N ASP A 73 -3.73 -11.57 13.21
CA ASP A 73 -3.58 -12.78 12.40
C ASP A 73 -4.50 -12.76 11.17
N LYS A 74 -5.72 -12.23 11.32
CA LYS A 74 -6.64 -12.08 10.19
C LYS A 74 -6.12 -11.07 9.17
N ILE A 75 -5.52 -9.97 9.62
CA ILE A 75 -4.90 -8.98 8.74
C ILE A 75 -3.74 -9.61 7.96
N ILE A 76 -2.87 -10.37 8.63
CA ILE A 76 -1.76 -11.09 7.99
C ILE A 76 -2.27 -12.09 6.96
N GLU A 77 -3.30 -12.88 7.30
CA GLU A 77 -3.93 -13.83 6.39
C GLU A 77 -4.45 -13.14 5.11
N ILE A 78 -5.11 -11.98 5.26
CA ILE A 78 -5.64 -11.20 4.14
C ILE A 78 -4.49 -10.62 3.30
N GLN A 79 -3.45 -10.09 3.94
CA GLN A 79 -2.26 -9.56 3.28
C GLN A 79 -1.61 -10.64 2.40
N GLU A 80 -1.35 -11.82 2.96
CA GLU A 80 -0.77 -12.95 2.22
C GLU A 80 -1.65 -13.36 1.03
N LYS A 81 -2.97 -13.45 1.22
CA LYS A 81 -3.90 -13.73 0.12
C LYS A 81 -3.84 -12.68 -0.98
N LEU A 82 -3.79 -11.40 -0.64
CA LEU A 82 -3.79 -10.32 -1.63
C LEU A 82 -2.45 -10.18 -2.36
N ASN A 83 -1.33 -10.41 -1.67
CA ASN A 83 0.03 -10.33 -2.21
C ASN A 83 0.39 -11.55 -3.07
N ASN A 84 -0.26 -12.69 -2.85
CA ASN A 84 -0.13 -13.89 -3.67
C ASN A 84 -1.27 -14.05 -4.70
N ARG A 85 -2.18 -13.08 -4.82
CA ARG A 85 -3.28 -13.12 -5.80
C ARG A 85 -2.82 -12.63 -7.18
N PRO A 86 -2.94 -13.45 -8.24
CA PRO A 86 -2.74 -13.05 -9.64
C PRO A 86 -3.45 -11.75 -10.01
N ARG A 87 -2.74 -10.82 -10.67
CA ARG A 87 -3.31 -9.55 -11.15
C ARG A 87 -3.23 -9.46 -12.66
N LYS A 88 -4.36 -9.15 -13.30
CA LYS A 88 -4.42 -8.93 -14.76
C LYS A 88 -3.40 -7.87 -15.25
N ARG A 89 -3.18 -6.81 -14.45
CA ARG A 89 -2.19 -5.75 -14.78
C ARG A 89 -0.73 -6.22 -14.78
N PHE A 90 -0.46 -7.40 -14.21
CA PHE A 90 0.85 -8.05 -14.17
C PHE A 90 0.86 -9.33 -15.01
N ASN A 91 0.04 -9.42 -16.07
CA ASN A 91 -0.12 -10.64 -16.88
C ASN A 91 -0.47 -11.89 -16.06
N PHE A 92 -1.30 -11.69 -15.02
CA PHE A 92 -1.70 -12.73 -14.05
C PHE A 92 -0.56 -13.22 -13.13
N GLU A 93 0.55 -12.50 -13.06
CA GLU A 93 1.53 -12.69 -11.99
C GLU A 93 1.06 -12.08 -10.66
N THR A 94 1.69 -12.52 -9.57
CA THR A 94 1.39 -12.07 -8.21
C THR A 94 2.19 -10.82 -7.84
N PRO A 95 1.65 -9.92 -6.98
CA PRO A 95 2.43 -8.80 -6.44
C PRO A 95 3.75 -9.23 -5.80
N ASN A 96 3.76 -10.31 -5.02
CA ASN A 96 4.97 -10.87 -4.43
C ASN A 96 5.99 -11.28 -5.49
N TYR A 97 5.55 -11.93 -6.57
CA TYR A 97 6.45 -12.26 -7.68
C TYR A 97 7.05 -10.99 -8.30
N MET A 98 6.21 -10.02 -8.66
CA MET A 98 6.65 -8.77 -9.27
C MET A 98 7.62 -7.96 -8.40
N PHE A 99 7.39 -7.92 -7.08
CA PHE A 99 8.25 -7.22 -6.14
C PHE A 99 9.61 -7.91 -5.95
N ASN A 100 9.62 -9.25 -5.95
CA ASN A 100 10.83 -10.05 -5.76
C ASN A 100 11.62 -10.31 -7.05
N GLN A 101 11.16 -9.81 -8.21
CA GLN A 101 11.99 -9.80 -9.41
C GLN A 101 13.18 -8.88 -9.16
N LYS A 102 14.30 -9.45 -8.71
CA LYS A 102 15.60 -8.80 -8.77
C LYS A 102 15.76 -8.27 -10.19
N VAL A 103 15.93 -6.95 -10.34
CA VAL A 103 16.47 -6.37 -11.56
C VAL A 103 17.78 -7.09 -11.83
N ALA A 104 17.78 -8.00 -12.80
CA ALA A 104 19.00 -8.53 -13.35
C ALA A 104 19.69 -7.34 -14.00
N PHE A 105 20.70 -6.77 -13.34
CA PHE A 105 21.67 -5.95 -14.03
C PHE A 105 22.34 -6.88 -15.04
N ILE A 106 21.89 -6.80 -16.29
CA ILE A 106 22.67 -7.26 -17.43
C ILE A 106 23.91 -6.35 -17.42
N THR A 107 25.02 -6.91 -16.95
CA THR A 107 26.36 -6.33 -17.14
C THR A 107 26.85 -6.71 -18.53
#